data_AF-X1REA3-F1
#
_entry.id   AF-X1REA3-F1
#
_cell.length_a   1.000
_cell.length_b   1.000
_cell.length_c   1.000
_cell.angle_alpha   90.00
_cell.angle_beta   90.00
_cell.angle_gamma   90.00
#
_symmetry.space_group_name_H-M   'P 1'
#
loop_
_entity.id
_entity.type
_entity.pdbx_description
1 polymer ?
#
loop_
_entity_poly.entity_id
_entity_poly.type
_entity_poly.pdbx_seq_one_letter_code
_entity_poly.pdbx_strand_id
1 'polypeptide(L)' 'NKEYKQFLFISLGSCAELSTQIIISLQLGYLESKEADKLLNEIDEVSKMTMSLIKKLNTN' A
#
# COMPACT_ATOMS: atom_id res chain seq x y z
N ASN A 1 -8.48 18.20 -10.67
CA ASN A 1 -8.49 16.84 -10.07
C ASN A 1 -7.56 15.81 -10.72
N LYS A 2 -6.78 16.13 -11.77
CA LYS A 2 -5.85 15.16 -12.37
C LYS A 2 -4.60 14.94 -11.50
N GLU A 3 -3.96 16.02 -11.01
CA GLU A 3 -2.77 15.93 -10.15
C GLU A 3 -3.04 15.23 -8.83
N TYR A 4 -4.17 15.53 -8.17
CA TYR A 4 -4.53 14.84 -6.93
C TYR A 4 -4.68 13.32 -7.13
N LYS A 5 -5.31 12.88 -8.22
CA LYS A 5 -5.39 11.46 -8.58
C LYS A 5 -4.00 10.87 -8.86
N GLN A 6 -3.12 11.63 -9.52
CA GLN A 6 -1.74 11.19 -9.74
C GLN A 6 -1.00 10.94 -8.42
N PHE A 7 -1.15 11.83 -7.43
CA PHE A 7 -0.57 11.62 -6.10
C PHE A 7 -1.11 10.36 -5.42
N LEU A 8 -2.42 10.07 -5.53
CA LEU A 8 -2.99 8.85 -4.96
C LEU A 8 -2.48 7.58 -5.65
N PHE A 9 -2.25 7.61 -6.98
CA PHE A 9 -1.61 6.49 -7.67
C PHE A 9 -0.15 6.31 -7.29
N ILE A 10 0.59 7.41 -7.04
CA ILE A 10 1.95 7.35 -6.49
C ILE A 10 1.92 6.68 -5.11
N SER A 11 1.00 7.07 -4.23
CA SER A 11 0.84 6.43 -2.92
C SER A 11 0.55 4.92 -3.00
N LEU A 12 -0.26 4.48 -3.97
CA LEU A 12 -0.47 3.04 -4.23
C LEU A 12 0.81 2.34 -4.69
N GLY A 13 1.61 2.98 -5.55
CA GLY A 13 2.93 2.48 -5.94
C GLY A 13 3.85 2.30 -4.74
N SER A 14 3.92 3.31 -3.86
CA SER A 14 4.71 3.23 -2.63
C SER A 14 4.24 2.13 -1.67
N CYS A 15 2.93 1.88 -1.57
CA CYS A 15 2.39 0.76 -0.79
C CYS A 15 2.87 -0.59 -1.36
N ALA A 16 2.87 -0.77 -2.68
CA ALA A 16 3.35 -1.99 -3.32
C ALA A 16 4.86 -2.21 -3.13
N GLU A 17 5.64 -1.13 -3.22
CA GLU A 17 7.09 -1.15 -2.95
C GLU A 17 7.37 -1.55 -1.49
N LEU A 18 6.65 -0.95 -0.53
CA LEU A 18 6.81 -1.26 0.90
C LEU A 18 6.42 -2.71 1.22
N SER A 19 5.32 -3.22 0.67
CA SER A 19 4.95 -4.63 0.81
C SER A 19 6.05 -5.57 0.33
N THR A 20 6.68 -5.25 -0.80
CA THR A 20 7.82 -6.02 -1.33
C THR A 20 9.01 -5.98 -0.37
N GLN A 21 9.35 -4.81 0.16
CA GLN A 21 10.42 -4.65 1.15
C GLN A 21 10.16 -5.43 2.44
N ILE A 22 8.92 -5.49 2.92
CA ILE A 22 8.54 -6.29 4.09
C ILE A 22 8.72 -7.78 3.81
N ILE A 23 8.28 -8.27 2.64
CA ILE A 23 8.46 -9.68 2.26
C ILE A 23 9.94 -10.04 2.19
N ILE A 24 10.78 -9.19 1.59
CA ILE A 24 12.23 -9.41 1.53
C ILE A 24 12.84 -9.39 2.94
N SER A 25 12.43 -8.43 3.78
CA SER A 25 12.92 -8.32 5.16
C SER A 25 12.58 -9.55 6.00
N LEU A 26 11.38 -10.12 5.82
CA LEU A 26 10.98 -11.39 6.42
C LEU A 26 11.87 -12.54 5.94
N GLN A 27 12.12 -12.64 4.62
CA GLN A 27 12.97 -13.68 4.04
C GLN A 27 14.43 -13.61 4.52
N LEU A 28 14.93 -12.40 4.77
CA LEU A 28 16.27 -12.16 5.31
C LEU A 28 16.35 -12.34 6.84
N GLY A 29 15.23 -12.60 7.52
CA GLY A 29 15.18 -12.78 8.96
C GLY A 29 15.28 -11.47 9.75
N TYR A 30 14.99 -10.32 9.14
CA TYR A 30 14.96 -9.02 9.81
C TYR A 30 13.62 -8.72 10.51
N LEU A 31 12.57 -9.48 10.18
CA LEU A 31 11.24 -9.37 10.78
C LEU A 31 10.72 -10.75 11.19
N GLU A 32 9.94 -10.80 12.27
CA GLU A 32 9.17 -11.99 12.59
C GLU A 32 7.95 -12.11 11.68
N SER A 33 7.50 -13.34 11.39
CA SER A 33 6.32 -13.59 10.54
C SER A 33 5.09 -12.82 11.02
N LYS A 34 4.86 -12.78 12.34
CA LYS A 34 3.72 -12.08 12.93
C LYS A 34 3.77 -10.56 12.71
N GLU A 35 4.97 -9.98 12.75
CA GLU A 35 5.16 -8.55 12.49
C GLU A 35 4.98 -8.23 11.00
N ALA A 36 5.54 -9.06 10.12
CA ALA A 36 5.36 -8.94 8.69
C ALA A 36 3.88 -9.06 8.29
N ASP A 37 3.15 -10.04 8.81
CA ASP A 37 1.72 -10.22 8.55
C ASP A 37 0.90 -9.01 9.02
N LYS A 38 1.22 -8.45 10.20
CA LYS A 38 0.58 -7.24 10.70
C LYS A 38 0.79 -6.07 9.75
N LEU A 39 2.04 -5.81 9.35
CA LEU A 39 2.38 -4.70 8.47
C LEU A 39 1.74 -4.85 7.08
N LEU A 40 1.75 -6.05 6.51
CA LEU A 40 1.13 -6.33 5.21
C LEU A 40 -0.39 -6.10 5.25
N ASN A 41 -1.06 -6.50 6.34
CA ASN A 41 -2.49 -6.24 6.52
C ASN A 41 -2.80 -4.74 6.62
N GLU A 42 -1.98 -3.97 7.35
CA GLU A 42 -2.14 -2.52 7.45
C GLU A 42 -1.96 -1.83 6.08
N ILE A 43 -0.97 -2.27 5.29
CA ILE A 43 -0.74 -1.74 3.93
C ILE A 43 -1.90 -2.09 2.98
N ASP A 44 -2.44 -3.29 3.07
CA ASP A 44 -3.59 -3.71 2.26
C ASP A 44 -4.83 -2.85 2.55
N GLU A 45 -5.12 -2.60 3.83
CA GLU A 45 -6.23 -1.71 4.22
C GLU A 45 -6.03 -0.27 3.70
N VAL A 46 -4.84 0.30 3.85
CA VAL A 46 -4.51 1.64 3.30
C VAL A 46 -4.65 1.66 1.77
N SER A 47 -4.22 0.60 1.09
CA SER A 47 -4.33 0.48 -0.36
C SER A 47 -5.79 0.42 -0.83
N LYS A 48 -6.65 -0.35 -0.14
CA LYS A 48 -8.10 -0.42 -0.40
C LYS A 48 -8.79 0.92 -0.18
N MET A 49 -8.46 1.64 0.89
CA MET A 49 -9.01 2.97 1.17
C MET A 49 -8.63 3.96 0.06
N THR A 50 -7.35 3.98 -0.33
CA THR A 50 -6.82 4.86 -1.38
C THR A 50 -7.46 4.56 -2.73
N MET A 51 -7.59 3.28 -3.10
CA MET A 51 -8.27 2.85 -4.33
C MET A 51 -9.75 3.26 -4.33
N SER A 52 -10.44 3.11 -3.20
CA SER A 52 -11.85 3.52 -3.06
C SER A 52 -12.02 5.03 -3.25
N LEU A 53 -11.08 5.82 -2.73
CA LEU A 53 -11.05 7.26 -2.92
C LEU A 53 -10.82 7.63 -4.40
N ILE A 54 -9.84 7.02 -5.07
CA ILE A 54 -9.58 7.23 -6.50
C ILE A 54 -10.83 6.93 -7.33
N LYS A 55 -11.52 5.81 -7.06
CA LYS A 55 -12.76 5.44 -7.74
C LYS A 55 -13.84 6.50 -7.56
N LYS A 56 -14.06 6.98 -6.33
CA LYS A 56 -15.02 8.04 -6.04
C LYS A 56 -14.70 9.36 -6.76
N LEU A 57 -13.41 9.67 -6.97
CA LEU A 57 -12.94 10.84 -7.72
C LEU A 57 -13.01 10.66 -9.25
N ASN A 58 -13.35 9.47 -9.76
CA ASN A 58 -13.57 9.20 -11.19
C ASN A 58 -15.05 9.18 -11.57
N THR A 59 -15.96 8.98 -10.62
CA THR A 59 -17.42 8.95 -10.85
C THR A 59 -18.07 10.35 -10.80
N ASN A 60 -17.29 11.41 -10.50
CA ASN A 60 -17.72 12.80 -10.55
C ASN A 60 -17.12 13.54 -11.74
#